data_AF-V3ZUT7-F1
#
_entry.id   AF-V3ZUT7-F1
#
_cell.length_a   1.000
_cell.length_b   1.000
_cell.length_c   1.000
_cell.angle_alpha   90.00
_cell.angle_beta   90.00
_cell.angle_gamma   90.00
#
_symmetry.space_group_name_H-M   'P 1'
#
loop_
_entity.id
_entity.type
_entity.pdbx_description
1 polymer ?
#
loop_
_entity_poly.entity_id
_entity_poly.type
_entity_poly.pdbx_seq_one_letter_code
_entity_poly.pdbx_strand_id
1 'polypeptide(L)'
;RAASLSGDVDLTRSSQIYNLLYQREPGVQLLYVTPEKIVASDKLLSCFQHLYNRKVLDRFVIDEAHCVSQVYAEFLSWQFWGFYKFMQSFNRGNLKYYIRMKKPKNAVKDVYDVIKSKFNGDIGVIYCLSRKECDTTASELQRQGIQAVSYHAGLSDSERYSIQEQWLYGDKK
;
A
#
# COMPACT_ATOMS: atom_id res chain seq x y z
N ARG A 1 16.65 -5.56 -13.45
CA ARG A 1 17.01 -5.40 -12.02
C ARG A 1 16.33 -4.15 -11.48
N ALA A 2 15.71 -4.22 -10.31
CA ALA A 2 15.01 -3.10 -9.69
C ALA A 2 15.69 -2.66 -8.38
N ALA A 3 15.56 -1.39 -8.02
CA ALA A 3 16.05 -0.83 -6.76
C ALA A 3 15.07 0.23 -6.23
N SER A 4 15.15 0.56 -4.95
CA SER A 4 14.35 1.61 -4.32
C SER A 4 15.25 2.60 -3.56
N LEU A 5 14.88 3.89 -3.63
CA LEU A 5 15.45 4.96 -2.83
C LEU A 5 14.31 5.65 -2.07
N SER A 6 14.03 5.17 -0.88
CA SER A 6 13.07 5.73 0.08
C SER A 6 13.78 6.25 1.34
N GLY A 7 13.04 6.90 2.24
CA GLY A 7 13.61 7.52 3.45
C GLY A 7 14.21 6.54 4.46
N ASP A 8 13.81 5.27 4.39
CA ASP A 8 14.21 4.15 5.25
C ASP A 8 15.41 3.35 4.72
N VAL A 9 15.90 3.66 3.51
CA VAL A 9 17.06 2.95 2.91
C VAL A 9 18.36 3.44 3.55
N ASP A 10 19.13 2.53 4.11
CA ASP A 10 20.45 2.82 4.68
C ASP A 10 21.40 3.50 3.67
N LEU A 11 22.29 4.36 4.19
CA LEU A 11 23.26 5.14 3.43
C LEU A 11 24.20 4.27 2.58
N THR A 12 24.58 3.09 3.09
CA THR A 12 25.45 2.15 2.35
C THR A 12 24.75 1.67 1.09
N ARG A 13 23.50 1.21 1.24
CA ARG A 13 22.68 0.71 0.13
C ARG A 13 22.33 1.82 -0.85
N SER A 14 21.99 3.01 -0.34
CA SER A 14 21.75 4.20 -1.15
C SER A 14 22.97 4.54 -2.01
N SER A 15 24.18 4.56 -1.42
CA SER A 15 25.43 4.81 -2.15
C SER A 15 25.71 3.76 -3.22
N GLN A 16 25.46 2.48 -2.92
CA GLN A 16 25.59 1.41 -3.91
C GLN A 16 24.63 1.60 -5.09
N ILE A 17 23.37 1.97 -4.83
CA ILE A 17 22.39 2.24 -5.89
C ILE A 17 22.86 3.41 -6.77
N TYR A 18 23.32 4.51 -6.17
CA TYR A 18 23.88 5.62 -6.94
C TYR A 18 25.06 5.17 -7.80
N ASN A 19 26.01 4.41 -7.24
CA ASN A 19 27.15 3.91 -8.00
C ASN A 19 26.71 3.09 -9.23
N LEU A 20 25.69 2.23 -9.08
CA LEU A 20 25.12 1.47 -10.19
C LEU A 20 24.43 2.36 -11.24
N LEU A 21 23.82 3.48 -10.84
CA LEU A 21 23.19 4.43 -11.76
C LEU A 21 24.21 5.28 -12.52
N TYR A 22 25.32 5.64 -11.88
CA TYR A 22 26.39 6.44 -12.49
C TYR A 22 27.29 5.64 -13.46
N GLN A 23 27.25 4.31 -13.44
CA GLN A 23 27.91 3.48 -14.44
C GLN A 23 27.44 3.80 -15.86
N ARG A 24 28.32 3.63 -16.86
CA ARG A 24 28.05 3.90 -18.28
C ARG A 24 26.77 3.20 -18.74
N GLU A 25 26.64 1.93 -18.39
CA GLU A 25 25.41 1.15 -18.49
C GLU A 25 24.85 0.97 -17.08
N PRO A 26 23.70 1.58 -16.75
CA PRO A 26 23.14 1.46 -15.41
C PRO A 26 22.82 0.01 -15.05
N GLY A 27 23.32 -0.46 -13.92
CA GLY A 27 23.00 -1.79 -13.39
C GLY A 27 21.55 -1.94 -12.89
N VAL A 28 20.79 -0.84 -12.88
CA VAL A 28 19.40 -0.74 -12.42
C VAL A 28 18.52 -0.32 -13.60
N GLN A 29 17.46 -1.10 -13.86
CA GLN A 29 16.50 -0.84 -14.95
C GLN A 29 15.21 -0.20 -14.46
N LEU A 30 14.88 -0.39 -13.18
CA LEU A 30 13.68 0.18 -12.55
C LEU A 30 14.05 0.75 -11.19
N LEU A 31 13.81 2.03 -10.99
CA LEU A 31 14.12 2.74 -9.75
C LEU A 31 12.83 3.28 -9.13
N TYR A 32 12.45 2.75 -7.97
CA TYR A 32 11.35 3.26 -7.17
C TYR A 32 11.83 4.38 -6.25
N VAL A 33 11.09 5.48 -6.21
CA VAL A 33 11.38 6.66 -5.41
C VAL A 33 10.09 7.17 -4.79
N THR A 34 10.14 7.70 -3.57
CA THR A 34 8.98 8.37 -2.97
C THR A 34 8.93 9.84 -3.39
N PRO A 35 7.74 10.48 -3.42
CA PRO A 35 7.62 11.90 -3.77
C PRO A 35 8.49 12.81 -2.90
N GLU A 36 8.56 12.52 -1.60
CA GLU A 36 9.36 13.29 -0.63
C GLU A 36 10.84 13.22 -0.98
N LYS A 37 11.32 12.06 -1.46
CA LYS A 37 12.72 11.89 -1.85
C LYS A 37 13.08 12.70 -3.09
N ILE A 38 12.16 12.81 -4.05
CA ILE A 38 12.34 13.62 -5.26
C ILE A 38 12.49 15.10 -4.88
N VAL A 39 11.62 15.58 -3.98
CA VAL A 39 11.62 17.00 -3.57
C VAL A 39 12.82 17.35 -2.71
N ALA A 40 13.22 16.47 -1.79
CA ALA A 40 14.24 16.79 -0.79
C ALA A 40 15.69 16.49 -1.21
N SER A 41 15.93 15.82 -2.34
CA SER A 41 17.26 15.28 -2.68
C SER A 41 17.86 15.84 -3.98
N ASP A 42 18.72 16.85 -3.86
CA ASP A 42 19.50 17.39 -4.98
C ASP A 42 20.41 16.35 -5.64
N LYS A 43 20.91 15.39 -4.84
CA LYS A 43 21.70 14.26 -5.34
C LYS A 43 20.88 13.40 -6.31
N LEU A 44 19.60 13.14 -6.00
CA LEU A 44 18.73 12.38 -6.87
C LEU A 44 18.42 13.16 -8.15
N LEU A 45 18.13 14.45 -8.05
CA LEU A 45 17.91 15.32 -9.21
C LEU A 45 19.14 15.37 -10.13
N SER A 46 20.34 15.52 -9.55
CA SER A 46 21.60 15.48 -10.28
C SER A 46 21.83 14.13 -10.97
N CYS A 47 21.44 13.03 -10.32
CA CYS A 47 21.49 11.70 -10.91
C CYS A 47 20.52 11.57 -12.10
N PHE A 48 19.28 12.07 -11.99
CA PHE A 48 18.35 12.09 -13.11
C PHE A 48 18.86 12.92 -14.28
N GLN A 49 19.42 14.11 -14.02
CA GLN A 49 20.03 14.93 -15.06
C GLN A 49 21.18 14.20 -15.77
N HIS A 50 22.01 13.48 -15.00
CA HIS A 50 23.11 12.68 -15.55
C HIS A 50 22.59 11.55 -16.47
N LEU A 51 21.57 10.82 -16.04
CA LEU A 51 20.94 9.75 -16.82
C LEU A 51 20.25 10.30 -18.09
N TYR A 52 19.57 11.44 -17.97
CA TYR A 52 18.93 12.12 -19.09
C TYR A 52 19.94 12.60 -20.13
N ASN A 53 21.02 13.26 -19.71
CA ASN A 53 22.07 13.77 -20.60
C ASN A 53 22.75 12.64 -21.39
N ARG A 54 22.83 11.45 -20.80
CA ARG A 54 23.37 10.23 -21.42
C ARG A 54 22.35 9.48 -22.29
N LYS A 55 21.10 9.94 -22.35
CA LYS A 55 20.00 9.29 -23.09
C LYS A 55 19.72 7.86 -22.63
N VAL A 56 19.90 7.58 -21.33
CA VAL A 56 19.60 6.27 -20.71
C VAL A 56 18.36 6.29 -19.82
N LEU A 57 17.76 7.46 -19.60
CA LEU A 57 16.48 7.62 -18.90
C LEU A 57 15.33 7.57 -19.91
N ASP A 58 14.56 6.49 -19.90
CA ASP A 58 13.48 6.27 -20.87
C ASP A 58 12.15 6.96 -20.47
N ARG A 59 11.73 6.81 -19.21
CA ARG A 59 10.41 7.28 -18.76
C ARG A 59 10.30 7.43 -17.25
N PHE A 60 9.30 8.22 -16.85
CA PHE A 60 8.77 8.24 -15.50
C PHE A 60 7.44 7.50 -15.45
N VAL A 61 7.25 6.70 -14.41
CA VAL A 61 5.99 6.02 -14.09
C VAL A 61 5.54 6.55 -12.74
N ILE A 62 4.36 7.15 -12.71
CA ILE A 62 3.75 7.70 -11.49
C ILE A 62 2.71 6.70 -11.01
N ASP A 63 3.03 6.00 -9.93
CA ASP A 63 2.08 5.14 -9.25
C ASP A 63 1.11 5.97 -8.41
N GLU A 64 -0.09 5.44 -8.18
CA GLU A 64 -1.17 6.12 -7.44
C GLU A 64 -1.40 7.57 -7.89
N ALA A 65 -1.45 7.78 -9.21
CA ALA A 65 -1.62 9.12 -9.81
C ALA A 65 -2.88 9.86 -9.32
N HIS A 66 -3.83 9.14 -8.72
CA HIS A 66 -5.01 9.72 -8.05
C HIS A 66 -4.65 10.59 -6.83
N CYS A 67 -3.45 10.46 -6.25
CA CYS A 67 -2.96 11.29 -5.17
C CYS A 67 -2.57 12.72 -5.62
N VAL A 68 -2.37 12.93 -6.93
CA VAL A 68 -2.17 14.28 -7.48
C VAL A 68 -3.53 14.98 -7.48
N SER A 69 -3.66 16.08 -6.74
CA SER A 69 -4.99 16.67 -6.45
C SER A 69 -5.81 16.95 -7.71
N GLN A 70 -7.13 16.76 -7.62
CA GLN A 70 -8.09 17.08 -8.69
C GLN A 70 -7.92 18.52 -9.24
N VAL A 71 -7.43 19.44 -8.41
CA VAL A 71 -7.16 20.84 -8.79
C VAL A 71 -6.08 20.94 -9.88
N TYR A 72 -5.06 20.07 -9.89
CA TYR A 72 -4.06 20.05 -10.97
C TYR A 72 -4.58 19.37 -12.26
N ALA A 73 -5.52 18.43 -12.13
CA ALA A 73 -6.15 17.78 -13.27
C ALA A 73 -7.08 18.72 -14.05
N GLU A 74 -7.68 19.71 -13.37
CA GLU A 74 -8.45 20.79 -13.99
C GLU A 74 -7.56 21.93 -14.49
N PHE A 75 -6.48 22.27 -13.78
CA PHE A 75 -5.57 23.37 -14.16
C PHE A 75 -4.69 23.03 -15.36
N LEU A 76 -4.29 21.76 -15.50
CA LEU A 76 -3.74 21.24 -16.74
C LEU A 76 -4.92 20.92 -17.64
N SER A 77 -5.35 21.89 -18.45
CA SER A 77 -6.06 21.55 -19.68
C SER A 77 -5.15 20.65 -20.53
N TRP A 78 -5.24 19.33 -20.31
CA TRP A 78 -4.54 18.26 -21.03
C TRP A 78 -4.99 18.15 -22.50
N GLN A 79 -5.37 19.26 -23.12
CA GLN A 79 -5.72 19.36 -24.54
C GLN A 79 -4.52 19.72 -25.42
N PHE A 80 -3.39 20.14 -24.84
CA PHE A 80 -2.21 20.57 -25.61
C PHE A 80 -1.12 19.49 -25.78
N TRP A 81 -1.20 18.39 -25.03
CA TRP A 81 -0.28 17.25 -25.12
C TRP A 81 -1.11 15.98 -25.22
N GLY A 82 -1.03 15.25 -26.33
CA GLY A 82 -1.88 14.07 -26.55
C GLY A 82 -1.86 13.11 -25.37
N PHE A 83 -3.00 13.00 -24.67
CA PHE A 83 -3.18 12.13 -23.51
C PHE A 83 -4.05 10.94 -23.87
N TYR A 84 -3.57 9.72 -23.58
CA TYR A 84 -4.35 8.50 -23.75
C TYR A 84 -4.93 8.07 -22.40
N LYS A 85 -6.26 8.04 -22.33
CA LYS A 85 -6.99 7.54 -21.16
C LYS A 85 -7.45 6.11 -21.41
N PHE A 86 -6.83 5.16 -20.73
CA PHE A 86 -7.30 3.77 -20.69
C PHE A 86 -8.12 3.57 -19.41
N MET A 87 -9.37 3.13 -19.55
CA MET A 87 -10.25 2.82 -18.42
C MET A 87 -10.70 1.37 -18.52
N GLN A 88 -10.80 0.72 -17.37
CA GLN A 88 -11.41 -0.59 -17.22
C GLN A 88 -12.59 -0.50 -16.25
N SER A 89 -13.53 -1.43 -16.34
CA SER A 89 -14.61 -1.54 -15.37
C SER A 89 -14.05 -1.80 -13.97
N PHE A 90 -14.62 -1.12 -12.96
CA PHE A 90 -14.35 -1.39 -11.55
C PHE A 90 -14.93 -2.72 -11.06
N ASN A 91 -15.73 -3.41 -11.88
CA ASN A 91 -16.39 -4.65 -11.49
C ASN A 91 -15.37 -5.75 -11.16
N ARG A 92 -15.47 -6.30 -9.96
CA ARG A 92 -14.69 -7.44 -9.50
C ARG A 92 -15.61 -8.66 -9.44
N GLY A 93 -15.77 -9.35 -10.58
CA GLY A 93 -16.68 -10.50 -10.70
C GLY A 93 -16.38 -11.66 -9.75
N ASN A 94 -15.18 -11.69 -9.15
CA ASN A 94 -14.78 -12.65 -8.13
C ASN A 94 -15.23 -12.27 -6.70
N LEU A 95 -15.81 -11.09 -6.48
CA LEU A 95 -16.32 -10.64 -5.17
C LEU A 95 -17.83 -10.91 -5.06
N LYS A 96 -18.23 -11.54 -3.95
CA LYS A 96 -19.63 -11.81 -3.63
C LYS A 96 -20.09 -10.84 -2.54
N TYR A 97 -21.09 -10.01 -2.86
CA TYR A 97 -21.66 -9.04 -1.93
C TYR A 97 -22.82 -9.66 -1.14
N TYR A 98 -22.80 -9.48 0.18
CA TYR A 98 -23.87 -9.91 1.07
C TYR A 98 -24.28 -8.74 1.96
N ILE A 99 -25.57 -8.42 1.98
CA ILE A 99 -26.14 -7.40 2.87
C ILE A 99 -26.95 -8.13 3.94
N ARG A 100 -26.69 -7.80 5.22
CA ARG A 100 -27.41 -8.35 6.37
C ARG A 100 -27.82 -7.22 7.30
N MET A 101 -28.96 -7.39 7.95
CA MET A 101 -29.43 -6.45 8.98
C MET A 101 -28.53 -6.53 10.21
N LYS A 102 -27.91 -5.41 10.61
CA LYS A 102 -27.09 -5.35 11.83
C LYS A 102 -27.99 -5.39 13.06
N LYS A 103 -27.81 -6.39 13.93
CA LYS A 103 -28.45 -6.45 15.25
C LYS A 103 -27.46 -5.87 16.28
N PRO A 104 -27.64 -4.64 16.79
CA PRO A 104 -26.58 -3.94 17.53
C PRO A 104 -26.04 -4.71 18.74
N LYS A 105 -26.93 -5.37 19.50
CA LYS A 105 -26.54 -6.17 20.68
C LYS A 105 -25.78 -7.46 20.35
N ASN A 106 -25.94 -7.99 19.13
CA ASN A 106 -25.43 -9.30 18.73
C ASN A 106 -24.51 -9.24 17.51
N ALA A 107 -24.06 -8.06 17.10
CA ALA A 107 -23.33 -7.89 15.85
C ALA A 107 -22.05 -8.75 15.80
N VAL A 108 -21.29 -8.82 16.90
CA VAL A 108 -20.08 -9.67 16.96
C VAL A 108 -20.42 -11.16 16.91
N LYS A 109 -21.54 -11.57 17.52
CA LYS A 109 -22.04 -12.95 17.43
C LYS A 109 -22.43 -13.31 16.00
N ASP A 110 -23.15 -12.41 15.31
CA ASP A 110 -23.51 -12.62 13.91
C ASP A 110 -22.26 -12.76 13.02
N VAL A 111 -21.20 -12.00 13.29
CA VAL A 111 -19.89 -12.13 12.62
C VAL A 111 -19.24 -13.47 12.92
N TYR A 112 -19.19 -13.88 14.19
CA TYR A 112 -18.65 -15.18 14.60
C TYR A 112 -19.36 -16.34 13.89
N ASP A 113 -20.69 -16.32 13.88
CA ASP A 113 -21.50 -17.37 13.26
C ASP A 113 -21.23 -17.45 11.76
N VAL A 114 -21.02 -16.31 11.08
CA VAL A 114 -20.62 -16.27 9.66
C VAL A 114 -19.23 -16.85 9.44
N ILE A 115 -18.26 -16.49 10.29
CA ILE A 115 -16.89 -17.03 10.20
C ILE A 115 -16.93 -18.54 10.38
N LYS A 116 -17.56 -19.06 11.42
CA LYS A 116 -17.61 -20.49 11.70
C LYS A 116 -18.40 -21.31 10.68
N SER A 117 -19.50 -20.77 10.15
CA SER A 117 -20.35 -21.53 9.22
C SER A 117 -19.83 -21.51 7.79
N LYS A 118 -19.19 -20.42 7.36
CA LYS A 118 -18.88 -20.20 5.93
C LYS A 118 -17.39 -20.01 5.63
N PHE A 119 -16.64 -19.46 6.56
CA PHE A 119 -15.25 -19.02 6.36
C PHE A 119 -14.32 -19.62 7.43
N ASN A 120 -14.61 -20.85 7.88
CA ASN A 120 -13.90 -21.45 8.99
C ASN A 120 -12.48 -21.84 8.55
N GLY A 121 -11.48 -21.17 9.11
CA GLY A 121 -10.08 -21.33 8.73
C GLY A 121 -9.62 -20.35 7.64
N ASP A 122 -10.54 -19.59 7.03
CA ASP A 122 -10.18 -18.57 6.05
C ASP A 122 -9.65 -17.29 6.72
N ILE A 123 -8.81 -16.56 5.99
CA ILE A 123 -8.28 -15.24 6.39
C ILE A 123 -9.26 -14.16 5.95
N GLY A 124 -9.49 -13.16 6.81
CA GLY A 124 -10.37 -12.05 6.52
C GLY A 124 -10.01 -10.76 7.26
N VAL A 125 -10.69 -9.68 6.88
CA VAL A 125 -10.60 -8.36 7.51
C VAL A 125 -11.98 -7.92 7.96
N ILE A 126 -12.09 -7.40 9.19
CA ILE A 126 -13.31 -6.81 9.73
C ILE A 126 -13.07 -5.31 9.89
N TYR A 127 -13.85 -4.49 9.20
CA TYR A 127 -13.82 -3.04 9.38
C TYR A 127 -14.77 -2.63 10.51
N CYS A 128 -14.26 -1.85 11.45
CA CYS A 128 -15.03 -1.22 12.50
C CYS A 128 -15.02 0.31 12.33
N LEU A 129 -16.01 1.00 12.90
CA LEU A 129 -16.12 2.46 12.78
C LEU A 129 -15.11 3.20 13.68
N SER A 130 -14.76 2.61 14.83
CA SER A 130 -13.88 3.24 15.82
C SER A 130 -12.79 2.30 16.31
N ARG A 131 -11.72 2.87 16.87
CA ARG A 131 -10.60 2.14 17.50
C ARG A 131 -11.12 1.21 18.61
N LYS A 132 -11.95 1.76 19.50
CA LYS A 132 -12.59 1.01 20.59
C LYS A 132 -13.44 -0.16 20.09
N GLU A 133 -14.16 0.02 18.98
CA GLU A 133 -14.95 -1.07 18.37
C GLU A 133 -14.03 -2.15 17.77
N CYS A 134 -12.87 -1.79 17.20
CA CYS A 134 -11.87 -2.77 16.77
C CYS A 134 -11.40 -3.64 17.94
N ASP A 135 -10.98 -3.01 19.04
CA ASP A 135 -10.46 -3.72 20.22
C ASP A 135 -11.51 -4.63 20.86
N THR A 136 -12.72 -4.09 21.05
CA THR A 136 -13.84 -4.85 21.61
C THR A 136 -14.21 -6.05 20.73
N THR A 137 -14.27 -5.85 19.41
CA THR A 137 -14.62 -6.92 18.45
C THR A 137 -13.54 -7.99 18.41
N ALA A 138 -12.26 -7.61 18.35
CA ALA A 138 -11.15 -8.56 18.35
C ALA A 138 -11.12 -9.40 19.63
N SER A 139 -11.26 -8.74 20.80
CA SER A 139 -11.24 -9.40 22.10
C SER A 139 -12.38 -10.42 22.26
N GLU A 140 -13.58 -10.07 21.79
CA GLU A 140 -14.75 -10.95 21.87
C GLU A 140 -14.64 -12.15 20.91
N LEU A 141 -14.07 -11.95 19.71
CA LEU A 141 -13.80 -13.05 18.77
C LEU A 141 -12.70 -13.99 19.31
N GLN A 142 -11.64 -13.44 19.92
CA GLN A 142 -10.59 -14.21 20.60
C GLN A 142 -11.16 -15.09 21.72
N ARG A 143 -12.07 -14.54 22.54
CA ARG A 143 -12.77 -15.28 23.60
C ARG A 143 -13.56 -16.48 23.07
N GLN A 144 -14.01 -16.40 21.81
CA GLN A 144 -14.72 -17.47 21.12
C GLN A 144 -13.80 -18.38 20.28
N GLY A 145 -12.48 -18.24 20.43
CA GLY A 145 -11.48 -19.10 19.79
C GLY A 145 -11.15 -18.73 18.34
N ILE A 146 -11.48 -17.51 17.90
CA ILE A 146 -11.02 -16.97 16.61
C ILE A 146 -9.68 -16.25 16.83
N GLN A 147 -8.68 -16.51 15.98
CA GLN A 147 -7.45 -15.74 15.97
C GLN A 147 -7.69 -14.36 15.34
N ALA A 148 -8.21 -13.44 16.14
CA ALA A 148 -8.49 -12.05 15.75
C ALA A 148 -7.52 -11.10 16.46
N VAL A 149 -7.17 -10.00 15.81
CA VAL A 149 -6.34 -8.90 16.37
C VAL A 149 -6.92 -7.57 15.90
N SER A 150 -6.81 -6.52 16.73
CA SER A 150 -7.19 -5.16 16.30
C SER A 150 -6.03 -4.48 15.57
N TYR A 151 -6.35 -3.61 14.62
CA TYR A 151 -5.36 -2.82 13.88
C TYR A 151 -5.89 -1.42 13.63
N HIS A 152 -5.23 -0.40 14.20
CA HIS A 152 -5.63 1.00 14.04
C HIS A 152 -4.50 1.97 14.40
N ALA A 153 -4.64 3.25 14.00
CA ALA A 153 -3.67 4.31 14.24
C ALA A 153 -3.41 4.67 15.72
N GLY A 154 -4.14 4.09 16.68
CA GLY A 154 -3.84 4.22 18.11
C GLY A 154 -2.74 3.27 18.61
N LEU A 155 -2.35 2.25 17.82
CA LEU A 155 -1.28 1.33 18.16
C LEU A 155 0.08 1.97 17.85
N SER A 156 1.12 1.57 18.57
CA SER A 156 2.49 1.96 18.24
C SER A 156 2.95 1.39 16.90
N ASP A 157 3.96 1.99 16.30
CA ASP A 157 4.52 1.55 15.02
C ASP A 157 5.04 0.10 15.09
N SER A 158 5.66 -0.27 16.21
CA SER A 158 6.15 -1.63 16.44
C SER A 158 5.01 -2.65 16.53
N GLU A 159 3.90 -2.30 17.18
CA GLU A 159 2.72 -3.17 17.27
C GLU A 159 2.07 -3.33 15.90
N ARG A 160 1.88 -2.23 15.15
CA ARG A 160 1.32 -2.28 13.80
C ARG A 160 2.17 -3.14 12.89
N TYR A 161 3.49 -2.98 12.93
CA TYR A 161 4.43 -3.78 12.15
C TYR A 161 4.32 -5.27 12.50
N SER A 162 4.39 -5.62 13.79
CA SER A 162 4.30 -7.01 14.26
C SER A 162 2.98 -7.67 13.85
N ILE A 163 1.86 -6.97 14.01
CA ILE A 163 0.52 -7.47 13.63
C ILE A 163 0.43 -7.68 12.12
N GLN A 164 0.95 -6.74 11.32
CA GLN A 164 0.94 -6.85 9.87
C GLN A 164 1.79 -8.04 9.39
N GLU A 165 3.00 -8.21 9.93
CA GLU A 165 3.86 -9.36 9.63
C GLU A 165 3.18 -10.68 10.01
N GLN A 166 2.56 -10.75 11.20
CA GLN A 166 1.82 -11.93 11.64
C GLN A 166 0.62 -12.21 10.72
N TRP A 167 -0.10 -11.20 10.24
CA TRP A 167 -1.24 -11.41 9.34
C TRP A 167 -0.82 -11.84 7.92
N LEU A 168 0.32 -11.33 7.42
CA LEU A 168 0.84 -11.67 6.10
C LEU A 168 1.53 -13.05 6.06
N TYR A 169 2.28 -13.39 7.12
CA TYR A 169 3.21 -14.54 7.12
C TYR A 169 3.03 -15.50 8.29
N GLY A 170 2.23 -15.16 9.31
CA GLY A 170 1.97 -16.04 10.44
C GLY A 170 1.36 -17.38 10.01
N ASP A 171 1.41 -18.36 10.91
CA ASP A 171 1.02 -19.76 10.63
C ASP A 171 -0.30 -19.84 9.87
N LYS A 172 -0.19 -20.18 8.58
CA LYS A 172 -1.29 -20.63 7.74
C LYS A 172 -1.67 -22.01 8.27
N LYS A 173 -2.71 -22.06 9.10
CA LYS A 173 -3.37 -23.33 9.40
C LYS A 173 -3.92 -23.96 8.13
#